data_AF-A0A7J7HQ05-F1
#
_entry.id   AF-A0A7J7HQ05-F1
#
_cell.length_a   1.000
_cell.length_b   1.000
_cell.length_c   1.000
_cell.angle_alpha   90.00
_cell.angle_beta   90.00
_cell.angle_gamma   90.00
#
_symmetry.space_group_name_H-M   'P 1'
#
loop_
_entity.id
_entity.type
_entity.pdbx_description
1 polymer ?
#
loop_
_entity_poly.entity_id
_entity_poly.type
_entity_poly.pdbx_seq_one_letter_code
_entity_poly.pdbx_strand_id
1 'polypeptide(L)'
;MGSIAKKGLQNYLFQLQHHPLRTKAITAGVLSAISDIVAQKLSGIQKLQLRRLLLKVVFGFAYLGPFGHYLHVLLDKLFKGKKDTQTVAKKVLLASYAIGL
;
A
#
# COMPACT_ATOMS: atom_id res chain seq x y z
N MET A 1 23.12 8.81 -13.19
CA MET A 1 21.94 7.98 -12.83
C MET A 1 21.20 8.47 -11.58
N GLY A 2 21.88 8.92 -10.51
CA GLY A 2 21.22 9.41 -9.28
C GLY A 2 20.29 10.62 -9.44
N SER A 3 20.51 11.49 -10.44
CA SER A 3 19.66 12.68 -10.67
C SER A 3 18.26 12.34 -11.17
N ILE A 4 18.12 11.32 -12.01
CA ILE A 4 16.83 10.88 -12.58
C ILE A 4 15.98 10.21 -11.49
N ALA A 5 16.59 9.33 -10.70
CA ALA A 5 15.92 8.69 -9.58
C ALA A 5 15.43 9.71 -8.54
N LYS A 6 16.27 10.70 -8.20
CA LYS A 6 15.91 11.78 -7.27
C LYS A 6 14.74 12.62 -7.81
N LYS A 7 14.75 12.97 -9.10
CA LYS A 7 13.67 13.72 -9.75
C LYS A 7 12.37 12.91 -9.80
N GLY A 8 12.46 11.61 -10.08
CA GLY A 8 11.31 10.70 -10.02
C GLY A 8 10.70 10.62 -8.62
N LEU A 9 11.53 10.47 -7.59
CA LEU A 9 11.08 10.45 -6.19
C LEU A 9 10.42 11.77 -5.79
N GLN A 10 11.00 12.92 -6.17
CA GLN A 10 10.40 14.23 -5.90
C GLN A 10 9.01 14.37 -6.55
N ASN A 11 8.87 13.97 -7.82
CA ASN A 11 7.59 14.00 -8.52
C ASN A 11 6.55 13.07 -7.87
N TYR A 12 6.97 11.88 -7.43
CA TYR A 12 6.12 10.97 -6.68
C TYR A 12 5.63 11.60 -5.37
N LEU A 13 6.54 12.18 -4.59
CA LEU A 13 6.20 12.83 -3.32
C LEU A 13 5.28 14.03 -3.52
N PHE A 14 5.50 14.81 -4.57
CA PHE A 14 4.62 15.91 -4.96
C PHE A 14 3.20 15.42 -5.27
N GLN A 15 3.06 14.37 -6.07
CA GLN A 15 1.74 13.76 -6.33
C GLN A 15 1.11 13.14 -5.08
N LEU A 16 1.91 12.54 -4.21
CA LEU A 16 1.42 11.97 -2.96
C LEU A 16 0.81 13.04 -2.04
N GLN A 17 1.33 14.27 -2.07
CA GLN A 17 0.78 15.40 -1.31
C GLN A 17 -0.46 16.02 -1.96
N HIS A 18 -0.47 16.20 -3.28
CA HIS A 18 -1.60 16.84 -3.98
C HIS A 18 -2.78 15.90 -4.31
N HIS A 19 -2.50 14.63 -4.56
CA HIS A 19 -3.49 13.62 -4.93
C HIS A 19 -3.35 12.34 -4.10
N PRO A 20 -3.43 12.43 -2.76
CA PRO A 20 -3.07 11.34 -1.85
C PRO A 20 -3.86 10.05 -2.07
N LEU A 21 -5.17 10.16 -2.36
CA LEU A 21 -6.01 8.99 -2.61
C LEU A 21 -5.61 8.25 -3.90
N ARG A 22 -5.39 9.00 -4.99
CA ARG A 22 -5.03 8.42 -6.30
C ARG A 22 -3.65 7.78 -6.24
N THR A 23 -2.66 8.50 -5.71
CA THR A 23 -1.29 8.00 -5.63
C THR A 23 -1.21 6.76 -4.74
N LYS A 24 -1.86 6.76 -3.56
CA LYS A 24 -1.88 5.57 -2.69
C LYS A 24 -2.61 4.39 -3.31
N ALA A 25 -3.72 4.61 -4.02
CA ALA A 25 -4.44 3.56 -4.73
C ALA A 25 -3.59 2.92 -5.84
N ILE A 26 -2.93 3.73 -6.67
CA ILE A 26 -2.04 3.23 -7.73
C ILE A 26 -0.89 2.42 -7.10
N THR A 27 -0.25 2.98 -6.06
CA THR A 27 0.83 2.28 -5.35
C THR A 27 0.36 0.94 -4.77
N ALA A 28 -0.82 0.88 -4.16
CA ALA A 28 -1.38 -0.35 -3.59
C ALA A 28 -1.72 -1.39 -4.67
N GLY A 29 -2.23 -0.97 -5.83
CA GLY A 29 -2.47 -1.84 -6.98
C GLY A 29 -1.17 -2.43 -7.54
N VAL A 30 -0.14 -1.60 -7.72
CA VAL A 30 1.19 -2.05 -8.19
C VAL A 30 1.83 -3.02 -7.19
N LEU A 31 1.76 -2.71 -5.89
CA LEU A 31 2.32 -3.58 -4.86
C LEU A 31 1.61 -4.94 -4.84
N SER A 32 0.27 -4.93 -4.95
CA SER A 32 -0.53 -6.16 -5.06
C SER A 32 -0.19 -6.97 -6.31
N ALA A 33 0.10 -6.31 -7.43
CA ALA A 33 0.56 -6.96 -8.66
C ALA A 33 1.88 -7.72 -8.42
N ILE A 34 2.87 -7.02 -7.86
CA ILE A 34 4.20 -7.59 -7.59
C ILE A 34 4.09 -8.75 -6.60
N SER A 35 3.34 -8.56 -5.50
CA SER A 35 3.11 -9.61 -4.50
C SER A 35 2.49 -10.85 -5.13
N ASP A 36 1.51 -10.71 -6.03
CA ASP A 36 0.91 -11.88 -6.67
C ASP A 36 1.83 -12.54 -7.69
N ILE A 37 2.56 -11.77 -8.50
CA ILE A 37 3.55 -12.32 -9.44
C ILE A 37 4.59 -13.15 -8.68
N VAL A 38 5.12 -12.60 -7.57
CA VAL A 38 6.07 -13.31 -6.71
C VAL A 38 5.44 -14.56 -6.12
N ALA A 39 4.22 -14.47 -5.56
CA ALA A 39 3.52 -15.62 -4.99
C ALA A 39 3.25 -16.73 -6.02
N GLN A 40 2.85 -16.37 -7.25
CA GLN A 40 2.62 -17.34 -8.32
C GLN A 40 3.93 -18.05 -8.72
N LYS A 41 5.04 -17.30 -8.84
CA LYS A 41 6.36 -17.87 -9.14
C LYS A 41 6.85 -18.81 -8.04
N LEU A 42 6.72 -18.41 -6.77
CA LEU A 42 7.11 -19.25 -5.62
C LEU A 42 6.24 -20.50 -5.49
N SER A 43 4.99 -20.44 -5.94
CA SER A 43 4.07 -21.60 -5.95
C SER A 43 4.30 -22.55 -7.12
N GLY A 44 5.32 -22.33 -7.96
CA GLY A 44 5.63 -23.20 -9.10
C GLY A 44 4.68 -23.05 -10.30
N ILE A 45 3.88 -21.98 -10.37
CA ILE A 45 2.97 -21.74 -11.49
C ILE A 45 3.80 -21.31 -12.72
N GLN A 46 3.84 -22.15 -13.75
CA GLN A 46 4.62 -21.90 -14.96
C GLN A 46 4.05 -20.79 -15.86
N LYS A 47 2.72 -20.63 -15.90
CA LYS A 47 2.02 -19.59 -16.67
C LYS A 47 1.29 -18.64 -15.74
N LEU A 48 1.60 -17.35 -15.83
CA LEU A 48 0.96 -16.33 -15.00
C LEU A 48 -0.56 -16.35 -15.18
N GLN A 49 -1.28 -16.51 -14.08
CA GLN A 49 -2.73 -16.45 -14.01
C GLN A 49 -3.18 -14.99 -14.08
N LEU A 50 -3.35 -14.46 -15.30
CA LEU A 50 -3.69 -13.05 -15.53
C LEU A 50 -5.02 -12.63 -14.87
N ARG A 51 -6.03 -13.50 -14.86
CA ARG A 51 -7.31 -13.22 -14.19
C ARG A 51 -7.12 -12.97 -12.69
N ARG A 52 -6.34 -13.82 -12.03
CA ARG A 52 -6.01 -13.71 -10.60
C ARG A 52 -5.20 -12.45 -10.32
N LEU A 53 -4.20 -12.17 -11.17
CA LEU A 53 -3.38 -10.98 -11.08
C LEU A 53 -4.24 -9.71 -11.17
N LEU A 54 -5.10 -9.61 -12.20
CA LEU A 54 -5.99 -8.47 -12.40
C LEU A 54 -6.94 -8.28 -11.22
N LEU A 55 -7.55 -9.35 -10.70
CA LEU A 55 -8.41 -9.28 -9.52
C LEU A 55 -7.66 -8.71 -8.30
N LYS A 56 -6.41 -9.14 -8.08
CA LYS A 56 -5.59 -8.62 -6.99
C LYS A 56 -5.14 -7.18 -7.20
N VAL A 57 -4.85 -6.77 -8.43
CA VAL A 57 -4.53 -5.37 -8.75
C VAL A 57 -5.73 -4.48 -8.50
N VAL A 58 -6.92 -4.87 -8.98
CA VAL A 58 -8.17 -4.13 -8.75
C VAL A 58 -8.48 -4.09 -7.26
N PHE A 59 -8.28 -5.19 -6.53
CA PHE A 59 -8.44 -5.22 -5.08
C PHE A 59 -7.47 -4.27 -4.37
N GLY A 60 -6.18 -4.30 -4.72
CA GLY A 60 -5.18 -3.38 -4.18
C GLY A 60 -5.52 -1.91 -4.48
N PHE A 61 -5.95 -1.62 -5.70
CA PHE A 61 -6.28 -0.27 -6.13
C PHE A 61 -7.58 0.27 -5.52
N ALA A 62 -8.68 -0.48 -5.63
CA ALA A 62 -10.02 -0.02 -5.28
C ALA A 62 -10.37 -0.23 -3.81
N TYR A 63 -9.83 -1.28 -3.17
CA TYR A 63 -10.10 -1.58 -1.77
C TYR A 63 -8.96 -1.09 -0.88
N LEU A 64 -7.76 -1.66 -1.06
CA LEU A 64 -6.63 -1.45 -0.14
C LEU A 64 -6.13 0.01 -0.12
N GLY A 65 -6.11 0.68 -1.27
CA GLY A 65 -5.72 2.08 -1.40
C GLY A 65 -6.63 3.05 -0.62
N PRO A 66 -7.93 3.14 -0.94
CA PRO A 66 -8.89 3.98 -0.23
C PRO A 66 -9.02 3.58 1.24
N PHE A 67 -9.16 2.28 1.54
CA PHE A 67 -9.26 1.79 2.92
C PHE A 67 -8.05 2.18 3.75
N GLY A 68 -6.83 2.00 3.24
CA GLY A 68 -5.60 2.40 3.90
C GLY A 68 -5.53 3.91 4.18
N HIS A 69 -6.08 4.75 3.31
CA HIS A 69 -6.18 6.19 3.56
C HIS A 69 -7.07 6.51 4.75
N TYR A 70 -8.29 5.96 4.79
CA TYR A 70 -9.23 6.20 5.88
C TYR A 70 -8.77 5.57 7.20
N LEU A 71 -8.16 4.39 7.16
CA LEU A 71 -7.57 3.75 8.33
C LEU A 71 -6.46 4.63 8.94
N HIS A 72 -5.61 5.23 8.11
CA HIS A 72 -4.58 6.15 8.61
C HIS A 72 -5.19 7.38 9.27
N VAL A 73 -6.21 8.00 8.65
CA VAL A 73 -6.92 9.15 9.21
C VAL A 73 -7.58 8.79 10.55
N LEU A 74 -8.20 7.60 10.64
CA LEU A 74 -8.81 7.11 11.87
C LEU A 74 -7.77 6.87 12.96
N LEU A 75 -6.66 6.21 12.65
CA LEU A 75 -5.58 5.97 13.60
C LEU A 75 -4.90 7.27 14.05
N ASP A 76 -4.77 8.28 13.17
CA ASP A 76 -4.22 9.58 13.55
C ASP A 76 -5.17 10.34 14.49
N LYS A 77 -6.49 10.16 14.33
CA LYS A 77 -7.49 10.69 15.28
C LYS A 77 -7.48 9.93 16.61
N LEU A 78 -7.33 8.61 16.59
CA LEU A 78 -7.30 7.76 17.80
C LEU A 78 -6.02 7.96 18.63
N PHE A 79 -4.88 8.25 17.99
CA PHE A 79 -3.57 8.35 18.64
C PHE A 79 -2.99 9.77 18.72
N LYS A 80 -3.83 10.81 18.57
CA LYS A 80 -3.45 12.24 18.56
C LYS A 80 -2.23 12.56 19.45
N GLY A 81 -1.06 12.69 18.80
CA GLY A 81 0.15 13.29 19.37
C GLY A 81 1.12 12.36 20.11
N LYS A 82 0.80 11.09 20.37
CA LYS A 82 1.71 10.18 21.08
C LYS A 82 2.62 9.43 20.09
N LYS A 83 3.89 9.85 20.00
CA LYS A 83 4.95 9.21 19.18
C LYS A 83 5.80 8.20 19.95
N ASP A 84 5.30 7.71 21.08
CA ASP A 84 6.03 6.73 21.89
C ASP A 84 6.05 5.36 21.19
N THR A 85 7.18 4.64 21.30
CA THR A 85 7.44 3.36 20.60
C THR A 85 6.36 2.32 20.89
N GLN A 86 5.83 2.31 22.13
CA GLN A 86 4.73 1.41 22.51
C GLN A 86 3.41 1.74 21.79
N THR A 87 3.17 3.01 21.48
CA THR A 87 1.95 3.45 20.79
C THR A 87 2.03 3.09 19.31
N VAL A 88 3.21 3.19 18.70
CA VAL A 88 3.45 2.76 17.32
C VAL A 88 3.27 1.26 17.18
N ALA A 89 3.81 0.46 18.11
CA ALA A 89 3.64 -1.00 18.11
C ALA A 89 2.15 -1.41 18.19
N LYS A 90 1.38 -0.79 19.11
CA LYS A 90 -0.07 -1.04 19.21
C LYS A 90 -0.82 -0.61 17.95
N LYS A 91 -0.44 0.51 17.34
CA LYS A 91 -1.03 1.00 16.08
C LYS A 91 -0.78 0.03 14.92
N VAL A 92 0.41 -0.57 14.85
CA VAL A 92 0.74 -1.60 13.84
C VAL A 92 -0.08 -2.88 14.07
N LEU A 93 -0.15 -3.38 15.31
CA LEU A 93 -0.92 -4.60 15.63
C LEU A 93 -2.41 -4.46 15.33
N LEU A 94 -3.02 -3.33 15.71
CA LEU A 94 -4.43 -3.05 15.40
C LEU A 94 -4.68 -2.91 13.89
N ALA A 95 -3.75 -2.28 13.16
CA ALA A 95 -3.86 -2.17 11.71
C ALA A 95 -3.78 -3.55 11.02
N SER A 96 -2.83 -4.41 11.42
CA SER A 96 -2.70 -5.77 10.88
C SER A 96 -3.97 -6.59 11.13
N TYR A 97 -4.48 -6.58 12.37
CA TYR A 97 -5.71 -7.29 12.73
C TYR A 97 -6.94 -6.79 11.96
N ALA A 98 -7.10 -5.46 11.82
CA ALA A 98 -8.21 -4.88 11.08
C ALA A 98 -8.15 -5.16 9.56
N ILE A 99 -6.94 -5.36 9.02
CA ILE A 99 -6.71 -5.72 7.62
C ILE A 99 -6.84 -7.24 7.40
N GLY A 100 -6.87 -8.05 8.47
CA GLY A 100 -6.95 -9.50 8.39
C GLY A 100 -5.64 -10.20 8.04
N LEU A 101 -4.50 -9.56 8.35
CA LEU A 101 -3.15 -10.13 8.32
C LEU A 101 -2.75 -10.61 9.72
#